data_AF-A0A1F2RMG8-F1
#
_entry.id   AF-A0A1F2RMG8-F1
#
_cell.length_a   1.000
_cell.length_b   1.000
_cell.length_c   1.000
_cell.angle_alpha   90.00
_cell.angle_beta   90.00
_cell.angle_gamma   90.00
#
_symmetry.space_group_name_H-M   'P 1'
#
loop_
_entity.id
_entity.type
_entity.pdbx_description
1 polymer ?
#
loop_
_entity_poly.entity_id
_entity_poly.type
_entity_poly.pdbx_seq_one_letter_code
_entity_poly.pdbx_strand_id
1 'polypeptide(L)' 'MARTVAEMTGDELRELVESAVEQKIVELLGDPDQGFGLRDTVHKRLLRQKRAVAKGERGEPLEAALRRLKLA' A
#
# COMPACT_ATOMS: atom_id res chain seq x y z
N MET A 1 -1.35 -25.21 -22.04
CA MET A 1 -0.04 -24.95 -21.42
C MET A 1 -0.17 -23.74 -20.52
N ALA A 2 0.43 -23.75 -19.33
CA ALA A 2 0.38 -22.59 -18.45
C ALA A 2 1.33 -21.52 -18.99
N ARG A 3 0.82 -20.31 -19.24
CA ARG A 3 1.62 -19.17 -19.69
C ARG A 3 2.48 -18.69 -18.53
N THR A 4 3.77 -18.56 -18.75
CA THR A 4 4.72 -18.08 -17.72
C THR A 4 4.88 -16.56 -17.82
N VAL A 5 5.28 -15.93 -16.72
CA VAL A 5 5.53 -14.48 -16.69
C VAL A 5 6.58 -14.06 -17.72
N ALA A 6 7.55 -14.95 -18.02
CA ALA A 6 8.59 -14.71 -19.02
C ALA A 6 8.06 -14.63 -20.47
N GLU A 7 6.84 -15.12 -20.72
CA GLU A 7 6.17 -15.10 -22.03
C GLU A 7 5.23 -13.89 -22.19
N MET A 8 5.22 -12.97 -21.22
CA MET A 8 4.45 -11.74 -21.28
C MET A 8 5.23 -10.65 -22.02
N THR A 9 4.54 -9.81 -22.78
CA THR A 9 5.10 -8.56 -23.28
C THR A 9 5.28 -7.56 -22.13
N GLY A 10 6.07 -6.50 -22.37
CA GLY A 10 6.24 -5.43 -21.39
C GLY A 10 4.91 -4.76 -21.01
N ASP A 11 4.01 -4.61 -21.99
CA ASP A 11 2.69 -4.01 -21.79
C ASP A 11 1.78 -4.94 -20.95
N GLU A 12 1.77 -6.24 -21.25
CA GLU A 12 1.01 -7.22 -20.47
C GLU A 12 1.50 -7.28 -19.01
N LEU A 13 2.82 -7.20 -18.79
CA LEU A 13 3.38 -7.18 -17.44
C LEU A 13 2.97 -5.89 -16.70
N ARG A 14 3.00 -4.75 -17.39
CA ARG A 14 2.58 -3.47 -16.84
C ARG A 14 1.11 -3.49 -16.43
N GLU A 15 0.23 -3.99 -17.29
CA GLU A 15 -1.21 -4.08 -17.01
C GLU A 15 -1.51 -5.01 -15.81
N LEU A 16 -0.79 -6.12 -15.70
CA LEU A 16 -0.90 -7.02 -14.55
C LEU A 16 -0.49 -6.32 -13.25
N VAL A 17 0.60 -5.54 -13.28
CA VAL A 17 1.06 -4.77 -12.11
C VAL A 17 0.07 -3.67 -11.76
N GLU A 18 -0.40 -2.90 -12.75
CA GLU A 18 -1.40 -1.84 -12.55
C GLU A 18 -2.67 -2.40 -11.90
N SER A 19 -3.20 -3.51 -12.42
CA SER A 19 -4.37 -4.20 -11.86
C SER A 19 -4.14 -4.68 -10.41
N ALA A 20 -2.99 -5.28 -10.14
CA ALA A 20 -2.65 -5.77 -8.81
C ALA A 20 -2.51 -4.62 -7.80
N VAL A 21 -1.94 -3.49 -8.22
CA VAL A 21 -1.81 -2.29 -7.40
C VAL A 21 -3.17 -1.68 -7.12
N GLU A 22 -4.03 -1.51 -8.12
CA GLU A 22 -5.38 -0.97 -7.96
C GLU A 22 -6.21 -1.82 -6.99
N GLN A 23 -6.19 -3.16 -7.17
CA GLN A 23 -6.83 -4.07 -6.24
C GLN A 23 -6.30 -3.89 -4.81
N LYS A 24 -4.98 -3.75 -4.63
CA LYS A 24 -4.40 -3.52 -3.30
C LYS A 24 -4.80 -2.18 -2.69
N ILE A 25 -4.93 -1.14 -3.49
CA ILE A 25 -5.36 0.17 -3.01
C ILE A 25 -6.80 0.08 -2.48
N VAL A 26 -7.72 -0.52 -3.25
CA VAL A 26 -9.11 -0.74 -2.82
C VAL A 26 -9.20 -1.66 -1.59
N GLU A 27 -8.35 -2.69 -1.53
CA GLU A 27 -8.24 -3.55 -0.35
C GLU A 27 -7.76 -2.83 0.91
N LEU A 28 -6.99 -1.75 0.79
CA LEU A 28 -6.43 -1.04 1.94
C LEU A 28 -7.28 0.17 2.33
N LEU A 29 -7.71 0.96 1.35
CA LEU A 29 -8.33 2.27 1.52
C LEU A 29 -9.85 2.24 1.35
N GLY A 30 -10.42 1.09 0.98
CA GLY A 30 -11.85 0.95 0.72
C GLY A 30 -12.23 1.50 -0.65
N ASP A 31 -13.54 1.53 -0.89
CA ASP A 31 -14.11 2.04 -2.15
C ASP A 31 -14.02 3.59 -2.16
N PRO A 32 -13.34 4.19 -3.16
CA PRO A 32 -13.28 5.65 -3.32
C PRO A 32 -14.65 6.32 -3.36
N ASP A 33 -15.65 5.68 -3.99
CA ASP A 33 -16.98 6.25 -4.20
C ASP A 33 -17.84 6.20 -2.92
N GLN A 34 -17.45 5.37 -1.94
CA GLN A 34 -18.09 5.28 -0.62
C GLN A 34 -17.41 6.19 0.41
N GLY A 35 -16.43 7.00 -0.02
CA GLY A 35 -15.57 7.79 0.86
C GLY A 35 -14.51 6.89 1.49
N PHE A 36 -13.25 7.05 1.05
CA PHE A 36 -12.08 6.28 1.46
C PHE A 36 -12.06 5.90 2.96
N GLY A 37 -12.66 4.77 3.29
CA GLY A 37 -12.73 4.20 4.62
C GLY A 37 -11.56 3.25 4.79
N LEU A 38 -10.54 3.68 5.52
CA LEU A 38 -9.39 2.82 5.83
C LEU A 38 -9.92 1.54 6.48
N ARG A 39 -9.64 0.36 5.89
CA ARG A 39 -10.17 -0.89 6.45
C ARG A 39 -9.72 -1.06 7.90
N ASP A 40 -10.60 -1.63 8.73
CA ASP A 40 -10.35 -1.85 10.16
C ASP A 40 -9.02 -2.54 10.44
N THR A 41 -8.60 -3.46 9.58
CA THR A 41 -7.33 -4.17 9.70
C THR A 41 -6.13 -3.24 9.54
N VAL A 42 -6.18 -2.33 8.58
CA VAL A 42 -5.16 -1.30 8.33
C VAL A 42 -5.19 -0.29 9.48
N HIS A 43 -6.38 0.13 9.90
CA HIS A 43 -6.55 1.08 11.00
C HIS A 43 -5.97 0.54 12.32
N LYS A 44 -6.29 -0.71 12.68
CA LYS A 44 -5.73 -1.39 13.87
C LYS A 44 -4.20 -1.53 13.79
N ARG A 45 -3.65 -1.82 12.61
CA ARG A 45 -2.19 -1.89 12.40
C ARG A 45 -1.53 -0.52 12.58
N LEU A 46 -2.10 0.53 12.01
CA LEU A 46 -1.58 1.90 12.18
C LEU A 46 -1.66 2.35 13.64
N LEU A 47 -2.75 2.05 14.35
CA LEU A 47 -2.87 2.32 15.79
C LEU A 47 -1.79 1.59 16.61
N ARG A 48 -1.52 0.32 16.28
CA ARG A 48 -0.42 -0.44 16.91
C ARG A 48 0.93 0.21 16.64
N GLN A 49 1.21 0.59 15.39
CA GLN A 49 2.46 1.26 15.02
C GLN A 49 2.61 2.62 15.71
N LYS A 50 1.55 3.43 15.78
CA LYS A 50 1.55 4.71 16.52
C LYS A 50 1.92 4.51 17.99
N ARG A 51 1.36 3.49 18.63
CA ARG A 51 1.67 3.15 20.04
C ARG A 51 3.11 2.66 20.20
N ALA A 52 3.61 1.84 19.28
CA ALA A 52 5.00 1.36 19.28
C ALA A 52 6.00 2.53 19.16
N VAL A 53 5.76 3.43 18.20
CA VAL A 53 6.58 4.64 18.02
C VAL A 53 6.54 5.54 19.26
N ALA A 54 5.37 5.75 19.86
CA ALA A 54 5.24 6.53 21.09
C ALA A 54 5.99 5.92 22.30
N LYS A 55 6.21 4.60 22.29
CA LYS A 55 7.02 3.88 23.29
C LYS A 55 8.53 3.90 22.98
N GLY A 56 8.94 4.52 21.87
CA GLY A 56 10.33 4.51 21.41
C GLY A 56 10.74 3.24 20.69
N GLU A 57 9.80 2.36 20.33
CA GLU A 57 10.08 1.20 19.48
C GLU A 57 10.38 1.68 18.04
N ARG A 58 11.39 1.07 17.41
CA ARG A 58 11.93 1.50 16.11
C ARG A 58 10.84 1.70 15.04
N GLY A 59 10.77 2.91 14.54
CA GLY A 59 10.06 3.33 13.33
C GLY A 59 10.77 4.54 12.71
N GLU A 60 10.49 4.84 11.44
CA GLU A 60 10.94 6.07 10.79
C GLU A 60 9.97 7.22 11.16
N PRO A 61 10.45 8.39 11.61
CA PRO A 61 9.59 9.58 11.81
C PRO A 61 8.81 9.92 10.54
N LEU A 62 7.58 10.43 10.69
CA LEU A 62 6.72 10.75 9.55
C LEU A 62 7.43 11.69 8.57
N GLU A 63 8.16 12.68 9.07
CA GLU A 63 8.92 13.64 8.29
C GLU A 63 10.05 12.99 7.49
N ALA A 64 10.68 11.95 8.04
CA ALA A 64 11.70 11.18 7.32
C ALA A 64 11.07 10.32 6.22
N ALA A 65 9.91 9.69 6.50
CA ALA A 65 9.17 8.93 5.51
C ALA A 65 8.65 9.81 4.35
N LEU A 66 8.12 11.00 4.65
CA LEU A 66 7.62 11.95 3.64
C LEU A 66 8.75 12.42 2.70
N ARG A 67 9.92 12.79 3.25
CA ARG A 67 11.09 13.16 2.45
C ARG A 67 11.56 12.02 1.54
N ARG A 68 11.61 10.78 2.07
CA ARG A 68 12.02 9.61 1.30
C ARG A 68 11.05 9.30 0.16
N LEU A 69 9.76 9.50 0.39
CA LEU A 69 8.69 9.26 -0.59
C LEU A 69 8.42 10.46 -1.50
N LYS A 70 9.10 11.60 -1.29
CA LYS A 70 8.91 12.85 -2.05
C LYS A 70 7.46 13.36 -2.02
N LEU A 71 6.80 13.17 -0.89
CA LEU A 71 5.42 13.60 -0.65
C LEU A 71 5.34 14.94 0.12
N ALA A 72 6.49 15.49 0.52
CA ALA A 72 6.68 16.81 1.11
C ALA A 72 8.09 17.33 0.83
#